data_AF-A0A9E4FQJ8-F1
#
_entry.id   AF-A0A9E4FQJ8-F1
#
_cell.length_a   1.000
_cell.length_b   1.000
_cell.length_c   1.000
_cell.angle_alpha   90.00
_cell.angle_beta   90.00
_cell.angle_gamma   90.00
#
_symmetry.space_group_name_H-M   'P 1'
#
loop_
_entity.id
_entity.type
_entity.pdbx_description
1 polymer ?
#
loop_
_entity_poly.entity_id
_entity_poly.type
_entity_poly.pdbx_seq_one_letter_code
_entity_poly.pdbx_strand_id
1 'polypeptide(L)' 'MNSRQRKTMERLFRTPVPKNLAWRQVASLLTALGFDLEERSGSRVAVIQCGHVHTWYMCRTRCLT' A
#
# COMPACT_ATOMS: atom_id res chain seq x y z
N MET A 1 1.58 12.05 -10.31
CA MET A 1 1.24 12.21 -8.87
C MET A 1 0.21 13.33 -8.69
N ASN A 2 -0.94 13.03 -8.09
CA ASN A 2 -2.08 13.95 -7.91
C ASN A 2 -2.11 14.60 -6.53
N SER A 3 -2.86 15.70 -6.37
CA SER A 3 -3.02 16.38 -5.06
C SER A 3 -3.59 15.48 -3.96
N ARG A 4 -4.44 14.50 -4.30
CA ARG A 4 -4.93 13.49 -3.34
C ARG A 4 -3.82 12.55 -2.87
N GLN A 5 -2.95 12.11 -3.79
CA GLN A 5 -1.83 11.21 -3.47
C GLN A 5 -0.78 11.92 -2.61
N ARG A 6 -0.53 13.22 -2.85
CA ARG A 6 0.32 14.05 -1.96
C ARG A 6 -0.22 14.06 -0.52
N LYS A 7 -1.51 14.31 -0.34
CA LYS A 7 -2.15 14.23 0.99
C LYS A 7 -2.04 12.85 1.63
N THR A 8 -2.17 11.77 0.85
CA THR A 8 -1.97 10.40 1.33
C THR A 8 -0.53 10.18 1.79
N MET A 9 0.46 10.70 1.05
CA MET A 9 1.87 10.63 1.40
C MET A 9 2.16 11.41 2.70
N GLU A 10 1.67 12.64 2.81
CA GLU A 10 1.80 13.45 4.03
C GLU A 10 1.18 12.75 5.25
N ARG A 11 0.05 12.07 5.07
CA ARG A 11 -0.60 11.28 6.12
C ARG A 11 0.21 10.06 6.54
N LEU A 12 0.87 9.37 5.60
CA LEU A 12 1.73 8.22 5.88
C LEU A 12 2.94 8.59 6.73
N PHE A 13 3.55 9.74 6.44
CA PHE A 13 4.73 10.23 7.16
C PHE A 13 4.40 11.04 8.42
N ARG A 14 3.12 11.19 8.76
CA ARG A 14 2.71 11.87 9.99
C ARG A 14 2.84 10.91 11.18
N THR A 15 3.31 11.44 12.31
CA THR A 15 3.37 10.72 13.58
C THR A 15 2.25 11.21 14.48
N PRO A 16 1.34 10.33 14.99
CA PRO A 16 1.28 8.88 14.77
C PRO A 16 0.74 8.48 13.39
N VAL A 17 1.18 7.33 12.88
CA VAL A 17 0.72 6.80 11.59
C VAL A 17 -0.79 6.51 11.66
N PRO A 18 -1.62 7.11 10.80
CA PRO A 18 -3.06 6.95 10.85
C PRO A 18 -3.47 5.52 10.47
N LYS A 19 -4.18 4.84 11.37
CA LYS A 19 -4.71 3.48 11.15
C LYS A 19 -5.81 3.41 10.06
N ASN A 20 -6.46 4.55 9.77
CA ASN A 20 -7.57 4.63 8.82
C ASN A 20 -7.13 5.07 7.41
N LEU A 21 -6.18 4.34 6.83
CA LEU A 21 -5.71 4.56 5.47
C LEU A 21 -6.21 3.42 4.58
N ALA A 22 -7.12 3.74 3.66
CA ALA A 22 -7.64 2.76 2.72
C ALA A 22 -6.51 2.32 1.77
N TRP A 23 -6.35 1.00 1.61
CA TRP A 23 -5.34 0.41 0.73
C TRP A 23 -5.36 1.00 -0.68
N ARG A 24 -6.55 1.24 -1.23
CA ARG A 24 -6.72 1.83 -2.56
C ARG A 24 -5.98 3.16 -2.74
N GLN A 25 -5.83 3.95 -1.66
CA GLN A 25 -5.07 5.20 -1.69
C GLN A 25 -3.56 4.94 -1.71
N VAL A 26 -3.09 3.94 -0.94
CA VAL A 26 -1.68 3.52 -0.90
C VAL A 26 -1.27 2.90 -2.23
N ALA A 27 -2.09 2.00 -2.78
CA ALA A 27 -1.88 1.39 -4.09
C ALA A 27 -1.77 2.46 -5.18
N SER A 28 -2.70 3.41 -5.23
CA SER A 28 -2.65 4.50 -6.20
C SER A 28 -1.42 5.40 -6.04
N LEU A 29 -0.96 5.64 -4.80
CA LEU A 29 0.27 6.36 -4.53
C LEU A 29 1.50 5.59 -5.05
N LEU A 30 1.58 4.30 -4.77
CA LEU A 30 2.68 3.42 -5.23
C LEU A 30 2.72 3.34 -6.76
N THR A 31 1.59 3.15 -7.43
CA THR A 31 1.52 3.20 -8.90
C THR A 31 1.97 4.57 -9.44
N ALA A 32 1.59 5.67 -8.78
CA ALA A 32 2.00 7.01 -9.20
C ALA A 32 3.49 7.31 -8.96
N LEU A 33 4.16 6.53 -8.11
CA LEU A 33 5.61 6.54 -7.88
C LEU A 33 6.36 5.59 -8.83
N GLY A 34 5.64 4.85 -9.69
CA GLY A 34 6.22 3.92 -10.66
C GLY A 34 6.47 2.51 -10.12
N PHE A 35 5.82 2.13 -9.02
CA PHE A 35 5.85 0.75 -8.53
C PHE A 35 4.76 -0.08 -9.21
N ASP A 36 5.12 -1.33 -9.54
CA ASP A 36 4.16 -2.33 -9.98
C ASP A 36 3.55 -3.04 -8.77
N LEU A 37 2.25 -3.30 -8.81
CA LEU A 37 1.50 -3.91 -7.71
C LEU A 37 0.79 -5.16 -8.20
N GLU A 38 1.17 -6.30 -7.66
CA GLU A 38 0.48 -7.56 -7.91
C GLU A 38 -0.26 -8.04 -6.66
N GLU A 39 -1.58 -8.15 -6.75
CA GLU A 39 -2.38 -8.87 -5.74
C GLU A 39 -2.22 -10.37 -5.97
N ARG A 40 -1.60 -11.03 -4.99
CA ARG A 40 -1.44 -12.49 -5.00
C ARG A 40 -2.50 -13.14 -4.11
N SER A 41 -2.80 -14.40 -4.40
CA SER A 41 -3.78 -15.18 -3.62
C SER A 41 -3.40 -15.18 -2.13
N GLY A 42 -4.40 -14.98 -1.26
CA GLY A 42 -4.23 -15.07 0.20
C GLY A 42 -3.80 -13.79 0.93
N SER A 43 -4.36 -12.62 0.57
CA SER A 43 -4.08 -11.33 1.23
C SER A 43 -2.62 -10.90 1.08
N ARG A 44 -1.96 -11.32 0.01
CA ARG A 44 -0.55 -10.98 -0.24
C ARG A 44 -0.51 -9.90 -1.30
N VAL A 45 0.29 -8.87 -1.05
CA VAL A 45 0.57 -7.82 -2.05
C VAL A 45 2.05 -7.88 -2.34
N ALA A 46 2.41 -8.07 -3.60
CA ALA A 46 3.76 -7.89 -4.08
C ALA A 46 3.92 -6.48 -4.64
N VAL A 47 4.93 -5.75 -4.13
CA VAL A 47 5.37 -4.45 -4.64
C VAL A 47 6.65 -4.68 -5.41
N ILE A 48 6.69 -4.32 -6.69
CA ILE A 48 7.81 -4.59 -7.59
C ILE A 48 8.45 -3.26 -8.00
N GLN A 49 9.77 -3.14 -7.82
CA GLN A 49 10.56 -1.99 -8.27
C GLN A 49 11.92 -2.45 -8.80
N CYS A 50 12.27 -2.13 -10.05
CA CYS A 50 13.58 -2.47 -10.66
C CYS A 50 14.00 -3.95 -10.45
N GLY A 51 13.05 -4.89 -10.53
CA GLY A 51 13.30 -6.32 -10.34
C GLY A 51 13.35 -6.80 -8.87
N HIS A 52 13.30 -5.89 -7.90
CA HIS A 52 13.10 -6.25 -6.49
C HIS A 52 11.61 -6.42 -6.18
N VAL A 53 11.26 -7.60 -5.65
CA VAL A 53 9.90 -7.94 -5.23
C VAL A 53 9.82 -7.93 -3.72
N HIS A 54 8.99 -7.06 -3.16
CA HIS A 54 8.67 -7.04 -1.73
C HIS A 54 7.26 -7.61 -1.53
N THR A 55 7.15 -8.73 -0.81
CA THR A 55 5.86 -9.35 -0.51
C THR A 55 5.41 -8.97 0.89
N TRP A 56 4.22 -8.39 1.00
CA TRP A 56 3.60 -7.96 2.25
C TRP A 56 2.31 -8.75 2.51
N TYR A 57 2.01 -9.00 3.78
CA TYR A 57 0.78 -9.65 4.22
C TYR A 57 -0.24 -8.59 4.66
N MET A 58 -1.38 -8.54 3.98
CA MET A 58 -2.56 -7.87 4.50
C MET A 58 -3.19 -8.72 5.58
N CYS A 59 -3.27 -8.17 6.78
CA CYS A 59 -4.19 -8.68 7.79
C CYS A 59 -5.61 -8.28 7.35
N ARG A 60 -6.26 -9.12 6.53
CA ARG A 60 -7.72 -9.08 6.41
C ARG A 60 -8.28 -9.41 7.79
N THR A 61 -9.28 -8.66 8.23
CA THR A 61 -9.95 -8.68 9.55
C THR A 61 -10.63 -10.01 9.89
N ARG A 62 -9.90 -11.13 9.78
CA ARG A 62 -10.34 -12.47 10.11
C ARG A 62 -9.13 -13.32 10.50
N CYS A 63 -8.44 -12.94 11.57
CA CYS A 63 -7.88 -13.95 12.46
C CYS A 63 -9.07 -14.63 13.15
N LEU A 64 -9.65 -15.62 12.50
CA LEU A 64 -10.45 -16.67 13.14
C LEU A 64 -9.77 -17.97 12.77
N THR A 65 -8.76 -18.35 13.55
CA THR A 65 -8.74 -19.58 14.34
C THR A 65 -7.64 -19.49 15.37
#